data_AF-E4SHZ8-F1
#
_entry.id   AF-E4SHZ8-F1
#
_cell.length_a   1.000
_cell.length_b   1.000
_cell.length_c   1.000
_cell.angle_alpha   90.00
_cell.angle_beta   90.00
_cell.angle_gamma   90.00
#
_symmetry.space_group_name_H-M   'P 1'
#
loop_
_entity.id
_entity.type
_entity.pdbx_description
1 polymer ?
#
loop_
_entity_poly.entity_id
_entity_poly.type
_entity_poly.pdbx_seq_one_letter_code
_entity_poly.pdbx_strand_id
1 'polypeptide(L)'
;MKKVFFKKVVTLIALFCLMSTIGLIPLISYSQSLTVKSKSLPSLTTQKQIVITFSQDISKGQNFDKITLLKNKKSKVQFSAHISYNKLVITIKENLTPKAQYLLTIPRNAVKSAKGEYNPDLKYTFIPQNFSSNLSGRIMIAGSTSVQPLADELAKYFMQQYPKVSIEVQGGGSSVGIKSAIQGIVDIGTSSRELTEDESKQLSAKGWQEIKIAEDGIAVIVHKSNPVSNLTIEQIRDIFSGKIKNWKEVGGKDAKIVVVTREEGSGTRGAFEEIVMGKSSKITDSAIVQPSTGAVKTTVLQDENAIGYISIGVLDSTVKGVKVEGVEPSEKNVKLGKYKIKRPFLFLVSKNPSKVTKAFVDFVLSDEGQAIVAKNYISVK
;
A
#
# COMPACT_ATOMS: atom_id res chain seq x y z
N MET A 1 36.84 44.24 56.79
CA MET A 1 38.33 44.27 56.85
C MET A 1 38.86 42.83 56.72
N LYS A 2 40.15 42.71 56.35
CA LYS A 2 41.09 41.55 56.48
C LYS A 2 40.64 40.38 57.40
N LYS A 3 40.95 39.07 57.17
CA LYS A 3 41.73 38.36 56.13
C LYS A 3 41.63 36.80 56.32
N VAL A 4 41.54 36.04 55.20
CA VAL A 4 42.39 34.86 54.84
C VAL A 4 42.16 33.42 55.43
N PHE A 5 41.78 32.50 54.52
CA PHE A 5 42.25 31.09 54.28
C PHE A 5 42.03 30.00 55.38
N PHE A 6 41.94 28.67 55.08
CA PHE A 6 42.03 27.90 53.83
C PHE A 6 41.26 26.54 53.89
N LYS A 7 40.91 26.02 52.70
CA LYS A 7 40.66 24.61 52.29
C LYS A 7 39.57 23.74 52.96
N LYS A 8 38.87 23.03 52.05
CA LYS A 8 37.79 22.06 52.25
C LYS A 8 38.29 20.74 52.86
N VAL A 9 37.41 20.08 53.62
CA VAL A 9 37.56 18.68 54.09
C VAL A 9 36.50 17.80 53.41
N VAL A 10 36.88 16.58 53.02
CA VAL A 10 35.98 15.52 52.52
C VAL A 10 36.33 14.22 53.24
N THR A 11 35.49 13.77 54.19
CA THR A 11 35.61 12.42 54.80
C THR A 11 34.32 11.96 55.49
N LEU A 12 34.17 10.62 55.59
CA LEU A 12 33.24 9.82 56.43
C LEU A 12 31.73 9.89 56.04
N ILE A 13 30.92 8.83 56.18
CA ILE A 13 31.16 7.43 56.63
C ILE A 13 30.17 6.45 55.94
N ALA A 14 30.33 5.14 56.23
CA ALA A 14 29.40 3.99 56.05
C ALA A 14 29.64 3.11 54.81
N LEU A 15 29.75 1.77 54.92
CA LEU A 15 30.06 0.90 56.07
C LEU A 15 30.68 -0.41 55.52
N PHE A 16 31.56 -1.06 56.29
CA PHE A 16 32.27 -2.29 55.90
C PHE A 16 31.36 -3.51 55.67
N CYS A 17 31.63 -4.32 54.63
CA CYS A 17 31.90 -5.76 54.82
C CYS A 17 32.64 -6.40 53.63
N LEU A 18 33.17 -7.61 53.83
CA LEU A 18 34.27 -8.23 53.08
C LEU A 18 33.95 -8.79 51.69
N MET A 19 35.00 -8.96 50.89
CA MET A 19 34.99 -9.76 49.67
C MET A 19 34.79 -11.25 49.95
N SER A 20 33.82 -11.89 49.28
CA SER A 20 33.96 -13.25 48.75
C SER A 20 32.76 -13.63 47.89
N THR A 21 32.91 -13.59 46.56
CA THR A 21 32.44 -14.59 45.57
C THR A 21 32.54 -14.00 44.16
N ILE A 22 33.03 -14.82 43.23
CA ILE A 22 33.05 -14.48 41.80
C ILE A 22 31.63 -14.70 41.26
N GLY A 23 30.82 -13.64 41.31
CA GLY A 23 29.54 -13.61 40.64
C GLY A 23 29.74 -13.37 39.15
N LEU A 24 29.87 -14.44 38.36
CA LEU A 24 29.55 -14.35 36.93
C LEU A 24 28.08 -13.97 36.81
N ILE A 25 27.79 -12.69 36.58
CA ILE A 25 26.51 -12.31 35.98
C ILE A 25 26.57 -12.87 34.55
N PRO A 26 25.73 -13.83 34.16
CA PRO A 26 25.63 -14.18 32.77
C PRO A 26 25.09 -12.94 32.05
N LEU A 27 25.93 -12.31 31.25
CA LEU A 27 25.46 -11.48 30.15
C LEU A 27 24.67 -12.42 29.23
N ILE A 28 23.37 -12.54 29.51
CA ILE A 28 22.40 -13.10 28.58
C ILE A 28 22.33 -12.08 27.44
N SER A 29 23.30 -12.19 26.53
CA SER A 29 23.20 -11.53 25.24
C SER A 29 21.98 -12.14 24.58
N TYR A 30 20.86 -11.43 24.63
CA TYR A 30 19.75 -11.67 23.71
C TYR A 30 20.31 -11.48 22.31
N SER A 31 20.79 -12.56 21.70
CA SER A 31 21.25 -12.55 20.32
C SER A 31 20.00 -12.31 19.48
N GLN A 32 19.77 -11.04 19.13
CA GLN A 32 18.71 -10.67 18.21
C GLN A 32 18.97 -11.42 16.91
N SER A 33 18.20 -12.48 16.66
CA SER A 33 18.42 -13.31 15.48
C SER A 33 18.03 -12.53 14.24
N LEU A 34 18.78 -12.69 13.15
CA LEU A 34 18.44 -12.06 11.87
C LEU A 34 17.15 -12.68 11.30
N THR A 35 16.02 -12.01 11.54
CA THR A 35 14.68 -12.47 11.18
C THR A 35 14.33 -12.21 9.72
N VAL A 36 13.51 -13.08 9.14
CA VAL A 36 12.93 -12.90 7.80
C VAL A 36 11.62 -12.12 7.90
N LYS A 37 11.52 -10.99 7.19
CA LYS A 37 10.31 -10.16 7.10
C LYS A 37 9.33 -10.67 6.04
N SER A 38 9.82 -11.11 4.88
CA SER A 38 8.98 -11.63 3.81
C SER A 38 9.74 -12.59 2.90
N LYS A 39 8.98 -13.37 2.12
CA LYS A 39 9.51 -14.32 1.13
C LYS A 39 8.64 -14.26 -0.13
N SER A 40 9.30 -14.23 -1.28
CA SER A 40 8.70 -14.52 -2.59
C SER A 40 9.27 -15.85 -3.07
N LEU A 41 8.40 -16.82 -3.34
CA LEU A 41 8.73 -18.16 -3.80
C LEU A 41 7.96 -18.41 -5.11
N PRO A 42 8.53 -19.12 -6.11
CA PRO A 42 7.82 -19.44 -7.34
C PRO A 42 6.51 -20.20 -7.11
N SER A 43 5.40 -19.59 -7.50
CA SER A 43 4.08 -20.23 -7.62
C SER A 43 3.85 -20.81 -9.02
N LEU A 44 4.54 -20.27 -10.03
CA LEU A 44 4.45 -20.66 -11.45
C LEU A 44 5.79 -21.18 -11.98
N THR A 45 5.75 -22.05 -13.00
CA THR A 45 6.98 -22.56 -13.64
C THR A 45 7.80 -21.51 -14.40
N THR A 46 7.21 -20.35 -14.71
CA THR A 46 7.86 -19.19 -15.34
C THR A 46 8.65 -18.34 -14.35
N GLN A 47 8.30 -18.36 -13.05
CA GLN A 47 8.94 -17.53 -12.03
C GLN A 47 10.31 -18.11 -11.64
N LYS A 48 11.39 -17.55 -12.20
CA LYS A 48 12.77 -18.02 -11.97
C LYS A 48 13.49 -17.35 -10.78
N GLN A 49 12.79 -16.65 -9.90
CA GLN A 49 13.41 -15.99 -8.74
C GLN A 49 12.77 -16.41 -7.42
N ILE A 50 13.61 -16.59 -6.41
CA ILE A 50 13.24 -16.65 -4.99
C ILE A 50 13.88 -15.43 -4.32
N VAL A 51 13.10 -14.68 -3.54
CA VAL A 51 13.59 -13.51 -2.79
C VAL A 51 13.24 -13.66 -1.32
N ILE A 52 14.24 -13.71 -0.46
CA ILE A 52 14.08 -13.73 1.00
C ILE A 52 14.51 -12.36 1.53
N THR A 53 13.57 -11.64 2.15
CA THR A 53 13.79 -10.28 2.68
C THR A 53 13.97 -10.36 4.19
N PHE A 54 15.10 -9.88 4.70
CA PHE A 54 15.46 -9.87 6.11
C PHE A 54 15.07 -8.57 6.82
N SER A 55 15.10 -8.59 8.15
CA SER A 55 14.70 -7.45 8.98
C SER A 55 15.64 -6.25 8.91
N GLN A 56 16.91 -6.49 8.58
CA GLN A 56 18.01 -5.54 8.43
C GLN A 56 18.84 -5.91 7.18
N ASP A 57 19.71 -5.00 6.72
CA ASP A 57 20.65 -5.27 5.63
C ASP A 57 21.61 -6.41 5.95
N ILE A 58 21.96 -7.19 4.93
CA ILE A 58 22.72 -8.43 5.08
C ILE A 58 23.99 -8.45 4.25
N SER A 59 24.92 -9.34 4.63
CA SER A 59 26.13 -9.68 3.90
C SER A 59 26.35 -11.20 3.93
N LYS A 60 27.27 -11.71 3.09
CA LYS A 60 27.58 -13.15 3.05
C LYS A 60 28.12 -13.62 4.42
N GLY A 61 27.56 -14.72 4.92
CA GLY A 61 28.07 -15.46 6.08
C GLY A 61 28.91 -16.66 5.65
N GLN A 62 29.49 -17.36 6.64
CA GLN A 62 30.40 -18.50 6.43
C GLN A 62 29.76 -19.67 5.64
N ASN A 63 28.44 -19.82 5.70
CA ASN A 63 27.73 -20.90 5.02
C ASN A 63 26.96 -20.42 3.77
N PHE A 64 27.27 -19.24 3.21
CA PHE A 64 26.57 -18.70 2.03
C PHE A 64 26.61 -19.67 0.84
N ASP A 65 27.79 -20.22 0.54
CA ASP A 65 27.98 -21.14 -0.59
C ASP A 65 27.48 -22.58 -0.30
N LYS A 66 26.88 -22.80 0.89
CA LYS A 66 26.19 -24.03 1.31
C LYS A 66 24.66 -23.93 1.19
N ILE A 67 24.13 -22.84 0.64
CA ILE A 67 22.72 -22.76 0.24
C ILE A 67 22.43 -23.86 -0.80
N THR A 68 21.29 -24.54 -0.68
CA THR A 68 20.90 -25.60 -1.64
C THR A 68 19.45 -25.46 -2.07
N LEU A 69 19.18 -25.82 -3.32
CA LEU A 69 17.83 -25.95 -3.85
C LEU A 69 17.67 -27.38 -4.42
N LEU A 70 16.70 -28.13 -3.90
CA LEU A 70 16.47 -29.53 -4.27
C LEU A 70 15.06 -29.73 -4.86
N LYS A 71 14.97 -30.36 -6.03
CA LYS A 71 13.73 -30.85 -6.64
C LYS A 71 13.42 -32.26 -6.15
N ASN A 72 12.18 -32.49 -5.73
CA ASN A 72 11.64 -33.73 -5.17
C ASN A 72 12.52 -34.37 -4.07
N LYS A 73 13.21 -33.53 -3.27
CA LYS A 73 14.21 -33.92 -2.25
C LYS A 73 15.39 -34.77 -2.78
N LYS A 74 15.59 -34.87 -4.11
CA LYS A 74 16.59 -35.76 -4.73
C LYS A 74 17.55 -35.01 -5.66
N SER A 75 17.03 -34.25 -6.61
CA SER A 75 17.84 -33.61 -7.66
C SER A 75 18.29 -32.22 -7.24
N LYS A 76 19.58 -31.90 -7.35
CA LYS A 76 20.09 -30.53 -7.18
C LYS A 76 19.61 -29.66 -8.36
N VAL A 77 19.14 -28.46 -8.03
CA VAL A 77 18.65 -27.45 -8.99
C VAL A 77 19.72 -26.39 -9.16
N GLN A 78 20.04 -26.01 -10.39
CA GLN A 78 21.03 -24.98 -10.69
C GLN A 78 20.48 -23.57 -10.43
N PHE A 79 21.24 -22.75 -9.70
CA PHE A 79 20.88 -21.35 -9.41
C PHE A 79 22.13 -20.45 -9.31
N SER A 80 21.90 -19.16 -9.11
CA SER A 80 22.89 -18.19 -8.62
C SER A 80 22.29 -17.38 -7.47
N ALA A 81 23.04 -17.20 -6.39
CA ALA A 81 22.62 -16.41 -5.24
C ALA A 81 23.43 -15.10 -5.14
N HIS A 82 22.75 -13.98 -4.96
CA HIS A 82 23.36 -12.69 -4.67
C HIS A 82 22.60 -11.96 -3.55
N ILE A 83 23.24 -10.93 -3.00
CA ILE A 83 22.67 -10.08 -1.96
C ILE A 83 22.44 -8.69 -2.53
N SER A 84 21.30 -8.10 -2.20
CA SER A 84 20.93 -6.72 -2.51
C SER A 84 20.30 -6.09 -1.27
N TYR A 85 21.06 -5.30 -0.51
CA TYR A 85 20.65 -4.73 0.79
C TYR A 85 20.17 -5.84 1.75
N ASN A 86 18.93 -5.77 2.24
CA ASN A 86 18.30 -6.77 3.09
C ASN A 86 17.74 -8.00 2.34
N LYS A 87 17.99 -8.17 1.03
CA LYS A 87 17.45 -9.26 0.22
C LYS A 87 18.51 -10.28 -0.17
N LEU A 88 18.24 -11.55 0.09
CA LEU A 88 18.89 -12.68 -0.57
C LEU A 88 18.06 -13.05 -1.79
N VAL A 89 18.66 -12.90 -2.98
CA VAL A 89 18.01 -13.17 -4.27
C VAL A 89 18.65 -14.41 -4.89
N ILE A 90 17.83 -15.41 -5.18
CA ILE A 90 18.22 -16.68 -5.78
C ILE A 90 17.57 -16.78 -7.15
N THR A 91 18.37 -16.76 -8.21
CA THR A 91 17.92 -16.89 -9.60
C THR A 91 18.12 -18.32 -10.08
N ILE A 92 17.03 -19.01 -10.40
CA ILE A 92 16.99 -20.39 -10.85
C ILE A 92 17.37 -20.42 -12.33
N LYS A 93 18.40 -21.20 -12.68
CA LYS A 93 18.98 -21.26 -14.04
C LYS A 93 18.23 -22.23 -14.95
N GLU A 94 17.67 -23.29 -14.38
CA GLU A 94 16.89 -24.31 -15.10
C GLU A 94 15.38 -23.95 -15.18
N ASN A 95 14.63 -24.73 -15.96
CA ASN A 95 13.18 -24.59 -16.05
C ASN A 95 12.51 -25.35 -14.89
N LEU A 96 11.62 -24.66 -14.18
CA LEU A 96 10.84 -25.29 -13.12
C LEU A 96 9.87 -26.32 -13.69
N THR A 97 9.74 -27.43 -12.98
CA THR A 97 8.87 -28.56 -13.34
C THR A 97 7.53 -28.46 -12.60
N PRO A 98 6.40 -28.56 -13.31
CA PRO A 98 5.06 -28.55 -12.72
C PRO A 98 4.86 -29.57 -11.61
N LYS A 99 4.17 -29.19 -10.53
CA LYS A 99 3.78 -30.07 -9.42
C LYS A 99 4.96 -30.76 -8.69
N ALA A 100 6.20 -30.52 -9.10
CA ALA A 100 7.37 -31.00 -8.42
C ALA A 100 7.62 -30.17 -7.15
N GLN A 101 8.03 -30.81 -6.07
CA GLN A 101 8.33 -30.12 -4.82
C GLN A 101 9.75 -29.59 -4.82
N TYR A 102 9.92 -28.28 -4.66
CA TYR A 102 11.23 -27.65 -4.51
C TYR A 102 11.46 -27.31 -3.04
N LEU A 103 12.65 -27.62 -2.53
CA LEU A 103 13.11 -27.32 -1.18
C LEU A 103 14.35 -26.43 -1.26
N LEU A 104 14.18 -25.15 -0.94
CA LEU A 104 15.28 -24.24 -0.63
C LEU A 104 15.70 -24.47 0.82
N THR A 105 16.99 -24.73 1.04
CA THR A 105 17.61 -24.73 2.37
C THR A 105 18.69 -23.64 2.41
N ILE A 106 18.52 -22.68 3.32
CA ILE A 106 19.53 -21.68 3.67
C ILE A 106 20.05 -22.07 5.05
N PRO A 107 21.27 -22.63 5.17
CA PRO A 107 21.79 -23.09 6.45
C PRO A 107 22.05 -21.91 7.40
N ARG A 108 22.09 -22.20 8.70
CA ARG A 108 22.51 -21.25 9.73
C ARG A 108 23.83 -20.58 9.38
N ASN A 109 23.97 -19.29 9.65
CA ASN A 109 25.14 -18.47 9.32
C ASN A 109 25.45 -18.37 7.80
N ALA A 110 24.47 -18.56 6.92
CA ALA A 110 24.62 -18.28 5.49
C ALA A 110 24.65 -16.78 5.17
N VAL A 111 23.95 -15.95 5.96
CA VAL A 111 23.95 -14.49 5.88
C VAL A 111 24.06 -13.88 7.28
N LYS A 112 24.59 -12.65 7.34
CA LYS A 112 24.76 -11.90 8.60
C LYS A 112 24.40 -10.42 8.45
N SER A 113 23.91 -9.79 9.51
CA SER A 113 23.73 -8.34 9.58
C SER A 113 25.05 -7.61 9.85
N ALA A 114 25.06 -6.29 9.70
CA ALA A 114 26.20 -5.45 10.10
C ALA A 114 26.55 -5.55 11.60
N LYS A 115 25.59 -5.96 12.45
CA LYS A 115 25.78 -6.18 13.90
C LYS A 115 26.31 -7.59 14.24
N GLY A 116 26.59 -8.42 13.24
CA GLY A 116 27.05 -9.80 13.44
C GLY A 116 25.93 -10.80 13.77
N GLU A 117 24.66 -10.43 13.58
CA GLU A 117 23.53 -11.31 13.79
C GLU A 117 23.37 -12.26 12.59
N TYR A 118 23.27 -13.56 12.84
CA TYR A 118 23.18 -14.57 11.79
C TYR A 118 21.74 -15.07 11.58
N ASN A 119 21.45 -15.56 10.37
CA ASN A 119 20.20 -16.29 10.12
C ASN A 119 20.22 -17.65 10.85
N PRO A 120 19.07 -18.13 11.36
CA PRO A 120 18.90 -19.53 11.76
C PRO A 120 18.83 -20.44 10.52
N ASP A 121 18.75 -21.76 10.70
CA ASP A 121 18.44 -22.65 9.59
C ASP A 121 17.04 -22.36 9.01
N LEU A 122 16.97 -22.02 7.73
CA LEU A 122 15.71 -21.73 7.02
C LEU A 122 15.46 -22.80 5.95
N LYS A 123 14.23 -23.32 5.91
CA LYS A 123 13.76 -24.27 4.91
C LYS A 123 12.45 -23.77 4.31
N TYR A 124 12.41 -23.61 2.99
CA TYR A 124 11.23 -23.17 2.26
C TYR A 124 10.88 -24.20 1.19
N THR A 125 9.63 -24.66 1.22
CA THR A 125 9.07 -25.51 0.17
C THR A 125 8.21 -24.66 -0.77
N PHE A 126 8.30 -24.90 -2.07
CA PHE A 126 7.33 -24.42 -3.06
C PHE A 126 7.02 -25.52 -4.08
N ILE A 127 5.84 -25.44 -4.69
CA ILE A 127 5.38 -26.34 -5.75
C ILE A 127 4.91 -25.45 -6.89
N PRO A 128 5.77 -25.16 -7.88
CA PRO A 128 5.38 -24.33 -9.01
C PRO A 128 4.38 -25.13 -9.85
N GLN A 129 3.23 -24.52 -10.11
CA GLN A 129 2.24 -25.13 -11.00
C GLN A 129 2.67 -24.93 -12.45
N ASN A 130 2.30 -25.88 -13.32
CA ASN A 130 2.35 -25.56 -14.74
C ASN A 130 1.40 -24.39 -14.96
N PHE A 131 1.82 -23.46 -15.79
CA PHE A 131 0.91 -22.47 -16.31
C PHE A 131 -0.25 -23.18 -17.02
N SER A 132 -1.48 -23.03 -16.52
CA SER A 132 -2.68 -23.55 -17.20
C SER A 132 -3.00 -22.62 -18.36
N SER A 133 -2.33 -22.86 -19.49
CA SER A 133 -2.28 -22.01 -20.69
C SER A 133 -3.58 -21.88 -21.48
N ASN A 134 -4.70 -22.24 -20.85
CA ASN A 134 -6.05 -22.24 -21.41
C ASN A 134 -6.99 -21.26 -20.69
N LEU A 135 -6.49 -20.46 -19.74
CA LEU A 135 -7.25 -19.28 -19.31
C LEU A 135 -7.20 -18.24 -20.43
N SER A 136 -8.36 -17.94 -20.99
CA SER A 136 -8.55 -16.99 -22.07
C SER A 136 -9.91 -16.33 -21.94
N GLY A 137 -10.08 -15.17 -22.58
CA GLY A 137 -11.33 -14.42 -22.60
C GLY A 137 -11.09 -12.92 -22.45
N ARG A 138 -12.18 -12.17 -22.44
CA ARG A 138 -12.18 -10.73 -22.20
C ARG A 138 -12.77 -10.46 -20.81
N ILE A 139 -12.25 -9.47 -20.12
CA ILE A 139 -12.85 -8.87 -18.92
C ILE A 139 -13.01 -7.39 -19.20
N MET A 140 -14.24 -6.87 -19.10
CA MET A 140 -14.49 -5.43 -19.13
C MET A 140 -14.70 -4.91 -17.71
N ILE A 141 -13.91 -3.91 -17.33
CA ILE A 141 -13.94 -3.26 -16.02
C ILE A 141 -14.31 -1.79 -16.21
N ALA A 142 -15.28 -1.25 -15.47
CA ALA A 142 -15.61 0.17 -15.55
C ALA A 142 -15.95 0.82 -14.21
N GLY A 143 -15.84 2.14 -14.12
CA GLY A 143 -16.35 2.93 -13.00
C GLY A 143 -15.35 3.93 -12.42
N SER A 144 -15.01 3.77 -11.14
CA SER A 144 -14.25 4.78 -10.40
C SER A 144 -12.89 5.10 -11.01
N THR A 145 -12.73 6.36 -11.42
CA THR A 145 -11.47 6.96 -11.89
C THR A 145 -10.42 7.13 -10.79
N SER A 146 -10.70 6.71 -9.55
CA SER A 146 -9.69 6.55 -8.48
C SER A 146 -9.23 5.10 -8.34
N VAL A 147 -10.09 4.11 -8.65
CA VAL A 147 -9.73 2.68 -8.67
C VAL A 147 -8.97 2.32 -9.94
N GLN A 148 -9.30 2.99 -11.07
CA GLN A 148 -8.77 2.70 -12.40
C GLN A 148 -7.24 2.46 -12.44
N PRO A 149 -6.35 3.32 -11.88
CA PRO A 149 -4.91 3.09 -11.95
C PRO A 149 -4.43 1.80 -11.27
N LEU A 150 -5.05 1.42 -10.16
CA LEU A 150 -4.78 0.15 -9.48
C LEU A 150 -5.31 -1.04 -10.30
N ALA A 151 -6.51 -0.91 -10.85
CA ALA A 151 -7.10 -1.93 -11.71
C ALA A 151 -6.26 -2.14 -12.99
N ASP A 152 -5.74 -1.06 -13.60
CA ASP A 152 -4.81 -1.10 -14.75
C ASP A 152 -3.50 -1.81 -14.40
N GLU A 153 -2.89 -1.54 -13.24
CA GLU A 153 -1.65 -2.21 -12.82
C GLU A 153 -1.88 -3.71 -12.59
N LEU A 154 -2.96 -4.07 -11.89
CA LEU A 154 -3.35 -5.45 -11.63
C LEU A 154 -3.70 -6.18 -12.94
N ALA A 155 -4.46 -5.54 -13.83
CA ALA A 155 -4.84 -6.07 -15.15
C ALA A 155 -3.60 -6.33 -16.02
N LYS A 156 -2.68 -5.36 -16.10
CA LYS A 156 -1.41 -5.49 -16.81
C LYS A 156 -0.59 -6.66 -16.28
N TYR A 157 -0.44 -6.79 -14.96
CA TYR A 157 0.29 -7.91 -14.36
C TYR A 157 -0.38 -9.25 -14.70
N PHE A 158 -1.71 -9.33 -14.58
CA PHE A 158 -2.45 -10.54 -14.89
C PHE A 158 -2.34 -10.93 -16.37
N MET A 159 -2.48 -9.99 -17.30
CA MET A 159 -2.31 -10.25 -18.74
C MET A 159 -0.87 -10.68 -19.10
N GLN A 160 0.15 -10.17 -18.39
CA GLN A 160 1.53 -10.68 -18.52
C GLN A 160 1.66 -12.14 -18.08
N GLN A 161 0.94 -12.56 -17.04
CA GLN A 161 0.87 -13.98 -16.67
C GLN A 161 -0.01 -14.78 -17.63
N TYR A 162 -1.10 -14.19 -18.16
CA TYR A 162 -2.10 -14.86 -19.00
C TYR A 162 -2.27 -14.20 -20.39
N PRO A 163 -1.37 -14.45 -21.37
CA PRO A 163 -1.38 -13.75 -22.66
C PRO A 163 -2.59 -13.96 -23.58
N LYS A 164 -3.50 -14.89 -23.25
CA LYS A 164 -4.77 -15.11 -23.97
C LYS A 164 -5.97 -14.40 -23.31
N VAL A 165 -5.72 -13.66 -22.24
CA VAL A 165 -6.71 -12.83 -21.54
C VAL A 165 -6.53 -11.39 -21.98
N SER A 166 -7.62 -10.74 -22.35
CA SER A 166 -7.69 -9.28 -22.52
C SER A 166 -8.47 -8.69 -21.36
N ILE A 167 -7.94 -7.64 -20.73
CA ILE A 167 -8.62 -6.88 -19.69
C ILE A 167 -8.62 -5.41 -20.09
N GLU A 168 -9.81 -4.83 -20.20
CA GLU A 168 -10.00 -3.41 -20.51
C GLU A 168 -10.58 -2.71 -19.30
N VAL A 169 -9.93 -1.63 -18.87
CA VAL A 169 -10.36 -0.82 -17.72
C VAL A 169 -10.79 0.57 -18.20
N GLN A 170 -11.98 0.98 -17.81
CA GLN A 170 -12.57 2.26 -18.19
C GLN A 170 -12.97 3.08 -16.96
N GLY A 171 -12.93 4.41 -17.10
CA GLY A 171 -13.37 5.35 -16.07
C GLY A 171 -14.90 5.50 -16.03
N GLY A 172 -15.36 6.71 -15.67
CA GLY A 172 -16.79 7.09 -15.64
C GLY A 172 -17.35 7.46 -14.26
N GLY A 173 -16.64 7.12 -13.17
CA GLY A 173 -17.08 7.38 -11.79
C GLY A 173 -17.74 6.16 -11.12
N SER A 174 -17.79 6.15 -9.78
CA SER A 174 -18.37 5.04 -9.00
C SER A 174 -19.80 4.72 -9.41
N SER A 175 -20.64 5.75 -9.58
CA SER A 175 -22.06 5.55 -9.89
C SER A 175 -22.27 4.95 -11.29
N VAL A 176 -21.31 5.11 -12.22
CA VAL A 176 -21.31 4.40 -13.51
C VAL A 176 -20.92 2.94 -13.30
N GLY A 177 -19.86 2.66 -12.52
CA GLY A 177 -19.43 1.29 -12.21
C GLY A 177 -20.52 0.47 -11.51
N ILE A 178 -21.21 1.07 -10.54
CA ILE A 178 -22.34 0.45 -9.81
C ILE A 178 -23.51 0.15 -10.75
N LYS A 179 -23.96 1.13 -11.55
CA LYS A 179 -25.05 0.93 -12.52
C LYS A 179 -24.70 -0.12 -13.57
N SER A 180 -23.48 -0.08 -14.11
CA SER A 180 -23.02 -1.04 -15.14
C SER A 180 -22.95 -2.47 -14.60
N ALA A 181 -22.57 -2.66 -13.33
CA ALA A 181 -22.61 -3.95 -12.65
C ALA A 181 -24.06 -4.45 -12.44
N ILE A 182 -24.94 -3.60 -11.89
CA ILE A 182 -26.38 -3.94 -11.68
C ILE A 182 -27.08 -4.30 -13.00
N GLN A 183 -26.70 -3.64 -14.10
CA GLN A 183 -27.23 -3.89 -15.45
C GLN A 183 -26.52 -5.03 -16.19
N GLY A 184 -25.44 -5.60 -15.65
CA GLY A 184 -24.68 -6.68 -16.29
C GLY A 184 -23.94 -6.28 -17.58
N ILE A 185 -23.63 -4.99 -17.74
CA ILE A 185 -22.95 -4.43 -18.94
C ILE A 185 -21.44 -4.75 -18.92
N VAL A 186 -20.85 -4.80 -17.73
CA VAL A 186 -19.42 -5.06 -17.49
C VAL A 186 -19.24 -6.37 -16.75
N ASP A 187 -18.03 -6.95 -16.78
CA ASP A 187 -17.67 -8.09 -15.92
C ASP A 187 -17.39 -7.67 -14.48
N ILE A 188 -16.82 -6.47 -14.29
CA ILE A 188 -16.47 -5.89 -13.00
C ILE A 188 -16.84 -4.40 -12.97
N GLY A 189 -17.74 -4.01 -12.07
CA GLY A 189 -17.94 -2.60 -11.70
C GLY A 189 -16.91 -2.17 -10.66
N THR A 190 -16.55 -0.89 -10.61
CA THR A 190 -15.60 -0.37 -9.62
C THR A 190 -16.14 0.85 -8.87
N SER A 191 -15.99 0.85 -7.54
CA SER A 191 -16.35 1.98 -6.68
C SER A 191 -15.21 2.36 -5.73
N SER A 192 -15.06 3.66 -5.47
CA SER A 192 -14.19 4.23 -4.44
C SER A 192 -14.97 4.92 -3.32
N ARG A 193 -16.14 4.34 -2.99
CA ARG A 193 -17.01 4.63 -1.83
C ARG A 193 -17.80 3.36 -1.51
N GLU A 194 -18.33 3.28 -0.29
CA GLU A 194 -19.36 2.30 0.06
C GLU A 194 -20.59 2.46 -0.85
N LEU A 195 -21.35 1.37 -1.05
CA LEU A 195 -22.63 1.41 -1.74
C LEU A 195 -23.71 1.97 -0.82
N THR A 196 -24.70 2.66 -1.38
CA THR A 196 -25.91 2.98 -0.61
C THR A 196 -26.70 1.70 -0.32
N GLU A 197 -27.59 1.73 0.67
CA GLU A 197 -28.45 0.57 0.96
C GLU A 197 -29.25 0.12 -0.25
N ASP A 198 -29.75 1.06 -1.05
CA ASP A 198 -30.53 0.79 -2.27
C ASP A 198 -29.64 0.15 -3.36
N GLU A 199 -28.44 0.71 -3.60
CA GLU A 199 -27.47 0.12 -4.53
C GLU A 199 -27.09 -1.31 -4.12
N SER A 200 -26.83 -1.54 -2.82
CA SER A 200 -26.47 -2.85 -2.26
C SER A 200 -27.62 -3.87 -2.38
N LYS A 201 -28.87 -3.43 -2.12
CA LYS A 201 -30.09 -4.24 -2.31
C LYS A 201 -30.27 -4.62 -3.78
N GLN A 202 -30.20 -3.67 -4.71
CA GLN A 202 -30.35 -3.90 -6.15
C GLN A 202 -29.24 -4.82 -6.70
N LEU A 203 -27.99 -4.58 -6.31
CA LEU A 203 -26.83 -5.37 -6.70
C LEU A 203 -26.97 -6.83 -6.19
N SER A 204 -27.33 -7.00 -4.92
CA SER A 204 -27.57 -8.33 -4.33
C SER A 204 -28.72 -9.07 -5.01
N ALA A 205 -29.83 -8.38 -5.32
CA ALA A 205 -31.00 -8.94 -5.99
C ALA A 205 -30.71 -9.38 -7.45
N LYS A 206 -29.73 -8.76 -8.11
CA LYS A 206 -29.23 -9.18 -9.43
C LYS A 206 -28.21 -10.32 -9.38
N GLY A 207 -27.90 -10.86 -8.19
CA GLY A 207 -26.94 -11.94 -8.03
C GLY A 207 -25.48 -11.46 -8.09
N TRP A 208 -25.21 -10.18 -7.82
CA TRP A 208 -23.86 -9.63 -7.70
C TRP A 208 -23.44 -9.55 -6.23
N GLN A 209 -22.16 -9.25 -6.00
CA GLN A 209 -21.54 -9.00 -4.70
C GLN A 209 -20.47 -7.91 -4.81
N GLU A 210 -20.20 -7.23 -3.70
CA GLU A 210 -19.05 -6.33 -3.57
C GLU A 210 -17.86 -7.05 -2.92
N ILE A 211 -16.66 -6.66 -3.34
CA ILE A 211 -15.39 -7.23 -2.89
C ILE A 211 -14.43 -6.06 -2.64
N LYS A 212 -14.05 -5.86 -1.38
CA LYS A 212 -13.06 -4.85 -1.00
C LYS A 212 -11.67 -5.32 -1.42
N ILE A 213 -11.01 -4.56 -2.29
CA ILE A 213 -9.68 -4.90 -2.83
C ILE A 213 -8.55 -4.10 -2.20
N ALA A 214 -8.85 -2.92 -1.64
CA ALA A 214 -7.93 -2.04 -0.93
C ALA A 214 -8.68 -1.07 0.00
N GLU A 215 -7.96 -0.36 0.88
CA GLU A 215 -8.35 0.99 1.31
C GLU A 215 -7.49 2.04 0.62
N ASP A 216 -8.07 3.22 0.42
CA ASP A 216 -7.44 4.42 -0.13
C ASP A 216 -7.69 5.59 0.81
N GLY A 217 -6.74 6.53 0.89
CA GLY A 217 -6.97 7.81 1.55
C GLY A 217 -7.27 8.91 0.54
N ILE A 218 -8.03 9.92 0.95
CA ILE A 218 -8.27 11.11 0.13
C ILE A 218 -7.30 12.21 0.57
N ALA A 219 -6.35 12.56 -0.30
CA ALA A 219 -5.49 13.72 -0.11
C ALA A 219 -6.22 15.00 -0.52
N VAL A 220 -6.24 16.01 0.36
CA VAL A 220 -6.50 17.39 -0.06
C VAL A 220 -5.23 17.92 -0.70
N ILE A 221 -5.35 18.46 -1.90
CA ILE A 221 -4.21 18.95 -2.70
C ILE A 221 -4.34 20.42 -3.04
N VAL A 222 -3.19 21.09 -3.14
CA VAL A 222 -3.02 22.45 -3.63
C VAL A 222 -1.86 22.50 -4.62
N HIS A 223 -1.74 23.59 -5.37
CA HIS A 223 -0.56 23.84 -6.20
C HIS A 223 0.74 23.88 -5.37
N LYS A 224 1.88 23.50 -5.96
CA LYS A 224 3.15 23.39 -5.21
C LYS A 224 3.60 24.71 -4.57
N SER A 225 3.38 25.84 -5.25
CA SER A 225 3.81 27.17 -4.80
C SER A 225 2.88 27.81 -3.75
N ASN A 226 1.72 27.20 -3.49
CA ASN A 226 0.85 27.65 -2.42
C ASN A 226 1.57 27.42 -1.06
N PRO A 227 1.66 28.39 -0.15
CA PRO A 227 2.40 28.22 1.10
C PRO A 227 1.68 27.32 2.13
N VAL A 228 0.36 27.20 2.08
CA VAL A 228 -0.44 26.48 3.10
C VAL A 228 -0.06 25.00 3.13
N SER A 229 0.42 24.51 4.27
CA SER A 229 0.97 23.16 4.44
C SER A 229 0.17 22.27 5.39
N ASN A 230 -0.76 22.85 6.15
CA ASN A 230 -1.63 22.16 7.09
C ASN A 230 -2.99 22.85 7.17
N LEU A 231 -4.07 22.08 7.26
CA LEU A 231 -5.43 22.54 7.52
C LEU A 231 -6.12 21.62 8.54
N THR A 232 -7.09 22.16 9.28
CA THR A 232 -8.06 21.33 10.03
C THR A 232 -9.16 20.82 9.10
N ILE A 233 -9.86 19.75 9.50
CA ILE A 233 -11.07 19.25 8.82
C ILE A 233 -12.14 20.35 8.71
N GLU A 234 -12.24 21.22 9.72
CA GLU A 234 -13.16 22.35 9.73
C GLU A 234 -12.77 23.41 8.69
N GLN A 235 -11.49 23.81 8.62
CA GLN A 235 -11.01 24.73 7.59
C GLN A 235 -11.22 24.16 6.19
N ILE A 236 -10.98 22.86 5.98
CA ILE A 236 -11.25 22.21 4.69
C ILE A 236 -12.75 22.29 4.35
N ARG A 237 -13.65 21.95 5.29
CA ARG A 237 -15.10 22.07 5.10
C ARG A 237 -15.52 23.51 4.77
N ASP A 238 -14.96 24.48 5.46
CA ASP A 238 -15.33 25.89 5.30
C ASP A 238 -14.77 26.51 4.01
N ILE A 239 -13.63 26.03 3.53
CA ILE A 239 -13.12 26.32 2.18
C ILE A 239 -14.04 25.68 1.11
N PHE A 240 -14.31 24.37 1.21
CA PHE A 240 -15.08 23.66 0.18
C PHE A 240 -16.56 24.07 0.14
N SER A 241 -17.14 24.54 1.25
CA SER A 241 -18.48 25.16 1.27
C SER A 241 -18.47 26.64 0.86
N GLY A 242 -17.30 27.24 0.68
CA GLY A 242 -17.15 28.64 0.29
C GLY A 242 -17.49 29.63 1.40
N LYS A 243 -17.37 29.27 2.68
CA LYS A 243 -17.36 30.24 3.78
C LYS A 243 -16.02 30.98 3.81
N ILE A 244 -14.92 30.23 3.83
CA ILE A 244 -13.56 30.74 3.63
C ILE A 244 -13.35 30.88 2.12
N LYS A 245 -12.97 32.07 1.67
CA LYS A 245 -12.86 32.41 0.23
C LYS A 245 -11.49 32.94 -0.16
N ASN A 246 -10.62 33.23 0.79
CA ASN A 246 -9.28 33.77 0.56
C ASN A 246 -8.23 32.99 1.36
N TRP A 247 -7.10 32.69 0.73
CA TRP A 247 -6.01 31.92 1.32
C TRP A 247 -5.43 32.57 2.59
N LYS A 248 -5.49 33.90 2.75
CA LYS A 248 -5.00 34.59 3.97
C LYS A 248 -5.74 34.21 5.24
N GLU A 249 -7.00 33.79 5.14
CA GLU A 249 -7.83 33.32 6.26
C GLU A 249 -7.28 32.02 6.89
N VAL A 250 -6.45 31.28 6.15
CA VAL A 250 -5.79 30.04 6.58
C VAL A 250 -4.27 30.10 6.46
N GLY A 251 -3.68 31.30 6.57
CA GLY A 251 -2.23 31.52 6.61
C GLY A 251 -1.53 31.47 5.24
N GLY A 252 -2.28 31.64 4.15
CA GLY A 252 -1.73 31.76 2.80
C GLY A 252 -1.56 33.19 2.29
N LYS A 253 -1.35 33.34 0.98
CA LYS A 253 -1.29 34.65 0.29
C LYS A 253 -2.67 35.34 0.33
N ASP A 254 -2.72 36.66 0.15
CA ASP A 254 -3.98 37.37 -0.11
C ASP A 254 -4.45 37.07 -1.55
N ALA A 255 -5.16 35.96 -1.70
CA ALA A 255 -5.62 35.45 -2.99
C ALA A 255 -6.91 34.66 -2.84
N LYS A 256 -7.84 34.84 -3.79
CA LYS A 256 -9.11 34.11 -3.82
C LYS A 256 -8.86 32.61 -4.02
N ILE A 257 -9.50 31.77 -3.22
CA ILE A 257 -9.43 30.31 -3.35
C ILE A 257 -10.28 29.86 -4.54
N VAL A 258 -9.73 28.94 -5.34
CA VAL A 258 -10.46 28.26 -6.43
C VAL A 258 -10.73 26.81 -5.99
N VAL A 259 -11.98 26.52 -5.64
CA VAL A 259 -12.39 25.16 -5.23
C VAL A 259 -12.56 24.29 -6.47
N VAL A 260 -11.91 23.13 -6.49
CA VAL A 260 -12.04 22.11 -7.55
C VAL A 260 -12.66 20.86 -6.95
N THR A 261 -13.78 20.43 -7.52
CA THR A 261 -14.56 19.27 -7.06
C THR A 261 -14.76 18.26 -8.20
N ARG A 262 -15.40 17.15 -7.90
CA ARG A 262 -15.74 16.09 -8.85
C ARG A 262 -17.23 16.13 -9.24
N GLU A 263 -17.54 15.47 -10.35
CA GLU A 263 -18.92 15.20 -10.77
C GLU A 263 -19.70 14.38 -9.73
N GLU A 264 -21.02 14.47 -9.72
CA GLU A 264 -21.89 13.78 -8.73
C GLU A 264 -21.76 12.25 -8.78
N GLY A 265 -21.38 11.69 -9.94
CA GLY A 265 -21.09 10.27 -10.10
C GLY A 265 -19.80 9.77 -9.42
N SER A 266 -19.00 10.68 -8.84
CA SER A 266 -17.71 10.37 -8.24
C SER A 266 -17.83 9.78 -6.84
N GLY A 267 -17.28 8.57 -6.64
CA GLY A 267 -17.11 8.02 -5.29
C GLY A 267 -16.14 8.84 -4.43
N THR A 268 -15.21 9.58 -5.04
CA THR A 268 -14.34 10.50 -4.28
C THR A 268 -15.10 11.69 -3.76
N ARG A 269 -16.08 12.22 -4.53
CA ARG A 269 -16.97 13.25 -4.03
C ARG A 269 -17.85 12.73 -2.91
N GLY A 270 -18.56 11.61 -3.13
CA GLY A 270 -19.44 11.04 -2.11
C GLY A 270 -18.72 10.75 -0.78
N ALA A 271 -17.55 10.10 -0.83
CA ALA A 271 -16.75 9.85 0.37
C ALA A 271 -16.20 11.14 1.01
N PHE A 272 -15.82 12.15 0.22
CA PHE A 272 -15.36 13.43 0.77
C PHE A 272 -16.50 14.24 1.40
N GLU A 273 -17.68 14.25 0.78
CA GLU A 273 -18.89 14.86 1.32
C GLU A 273 -19.32 14.18 2.63
N GLU A 274 -19.31 12.85 2.69
CA GLU A 274 -19.62 12.10 3.91
C GLU A 274 -18.61 12.36 5.05
N ILE A 275 -17.31 12.23 4.77
CA ILE A 275 -16.26 12.23 5.81
C ILE A 275 -15.85 13.65 6.23
N VAL A 276 -15.79 14.59 5.29
CA VAL A 276 -15.25 15.94 5.53
C VAL A 276 -16.39 16.96 5.65
N MET A 277 -17.31 17.01 4.68
CA MET A 277 -18.38 18.01 4.70
C MET A 277 -19.44 17.70 5.78
N GLY A 278 -19.77 16.42 5.94
CA GLY A 278 -20.82 15.95 6.83
C GLY A 278 -22.22 16.37 6.36
N LYS A 279 -23.25 16.09 7.17
CA LYS A 279 -24.66 16.34 6.81
C LYS A 279 -25.05 17.82 6.71
N SER A 280 -24.23 18.72 7.28
CA SER A 280 -24.57 20.14 7.49
C SER A 280 -23.89 21.09 6.51
N SER A 281 -23.17 20.59 5.49
CA SER A 281 -22.48 21.43 4.52
C SER A 281 -22.46 20.78 3.15
N LYS A 282 -22.60 21.59 2.11
CA LYS A 282 -22.46 21.20 0.70
C LYS A 282 -21.20 21.84 0.13
N ILE A 283 -20.65 21.24 -0.92
CA ILE A 283 -19.60 21.90 -1.72
C ILE A 283 -20.24 23.10 -2.43
N THR A 284 -19.53 24.23 -2.52
CA THR A 284 -20.04 25.46 -3.14
C THR A 284 -20.37 25.27 -4.62
N ASP A 285 -21.49 25.83 -5.07
CA ASP A 285 -21.90 25.87 -6.49
C ASP A 285 -20.89 26.62 -7.38
N SER A 286 -19.97 27.40 -6.78
CA SER A 286 -18.88 28.08 -7.47
C SER A 286 -17.64 27.20 -7.74
N ALA A 287 -17.65 25.93 -7.32
CA ALA A 287 -16.54 25.01 -7.52
C ALA A 287 -16.40 24.54 -8.97
N ILE A 288 -15.17 24.47 -9.48
CA ILE A 288 -14.87 23.89 -10.79
C ILE A 288 -15.11 22.38 -10.71
N VAL A 289 -16.09 21.88 -11.46
CA VAL A 289 -16.41 20.45 -11.53
C VAL A 289 -15.54 19.77 -12.58
N GLN A 290 -14.76 18.77 -12.15
CA GLN A 290 -13.88 17.97 -13.02
C GLN A 290 -14.34 16.51 -13.11
N PRO A 291 -14.28 15.85 -14.30
CA PRO A 291 -14.87 14.53 -14.52
C PRO A 291 -14.02 13.35 -14.00
N SER A 292 -12.76 13.56 -13.61
CA SER A 292 -11.86 12.48 -13.21
C SER A 292 -10.86 12.90 -12.13
N THR A 293 -10.28 11.91 -11.42
CA THR A 293 -9.19 12.15 -10.45
C THR A 293 -8.00 12.86 -11.11
N GLY A 294 -7.66 12.48 -12.35
CA GLY A 294 -6.59 13.10 -13.12
C GLY A 294 -6.91 14.54 -13.55
N ALA A 295 -8.17 14.82 -13.89
CA ALA A 295 -8.60 16.17 -14.26
C ALA A 295 -8.53 17.14 -13.06
N VAL A 296 -8.96 16.74 -11.86
CA VAL A 296 -8.76 17.53 -10.62
C VAL A 296 -7.28 17.82 -10.39
N LYS A 297 -6.41 16.80 -10.47
CA LYS A 297 -4.96 16.96 -10.31
C LYS A 297 -4.37 17.93 -11.34
N THR A 298 -4.82 17.86 -12.60
CA THR A 298 -4.38 18.76 -13.67
C THR A 298 -4.82 20.20 -13.43
N THR A 299 -6.07 20.43 -12.98
CA THR A 299 -6.54 21.78 -12.62
C THR A 299 -5.73 22.37 -11.47
N VAL A 300 -5.48 21.60 -10.41
CA VAL A 300 -4.68 22.03 -9.25
C VAL A 300 -3.18 22.21 -9.59
N LEU A 301 -2.68 21.53 -10.61
CA LEU A 301 -1.35 21.76 -11.19
C LEU A 301 -1.26 23.05 -12.00
N GLN A 302 -2.37 23.55 -12.55
CA GLN A 302 -2.40 24.70 -13.47
C GLN A 302 -2.78 26.03 -12.80
N ASP A 303 -3.40 26.02 -11.62
CA ASP A 303 -3.82 27.22 -10.89
C ASP A 303 -3.19 27.26 -9.49
N GLU A 304 -2.35 28.28 -9.23
CA GLU A 304 -1.65 28.46 -7.94
C GLU A 304 -2.59 28.57 -6.73
N ASN A 305 -3.83 28.99 -6.96
CA ASN A 305 -4.83 29.26 -5.92
C ASN A 305 -5.86 28.13 -5.80
N ALA A 306 -5.73 27.07 -6.60
CA ALA A 306 -6.66 25.96 -6.58
C ALA A 306 -6.43 25.00 -5.39
N ILE A 307 -7.55 24.50 -4.86
CA ILE A 307 -7.63 23.42 -3.90
C ILE A 307 -8.56 22.33 -4.45
N GLY A 308 -8.15 21.07 -4.35
CA GLY A 308 -8.95 19.92 -4.77
C GLY A 308 -8.70 18.71 -3.88
N TYR A 309 -9.28 17.57 -4.25
CA TYR A 309 -9.08 16.30 -3.54
C TYR A 309 -8.90 15.13 -4.51
N ILE A 310 -7.96 14.22 -4.20
CA ILE A 310 -7.61 13.05 -5.02
C ILE A 310 -7.32 11.82 -4.15
N SER A 311 -7.26 10.63 -4.76
CA SER A 311 -6.70 9.43 -4.12
C SER A 311 -5.22 9.64 -3.76
N ILE A 312 -4.79 9.17 -2.60
CA ILE A 312 -3.38 9.17 -2.19
C ILE A 312 -2.53 8.33 -3.15
N GLY A 313 -3.05 7.21 -3.65
CA GLY A 313 -2.32 6.35 -4.61
C GLY A 313 -2.06 6.97 -5.99
N VAL A 314 -2.53 8.20 -6.26
CA VAL A 314 -2.15 9.00 -7.44
C VAL A 314 -1.55 10.36 -7.08
N LEU A 315 -1.30 10.62 -5.79
CA LEU A 315 -0.55 11.77 -5.32
C LEU A 315 0.94 11.57 -5.66
N ASP A 316 1.53 12.56 -6.31
CA ASP A 316 2.97 12.59 -6.59
C ASP A 316 3.48 14.02 -6.42
N SER A 317 4.76 14.24 -6.74
CA SER A 317 5.41 15.54 -6.61
C SER A 317 4.83 16.66 -7.49
N THR A 318 3.90 16.40 -8.43
CA THR A 318 3.36 17.46 -9.32
C THR A 318 2.40 18.41 -8.61
N VAL A 319 1.73 17.96 -7.55
CA VAL A 319 0.87 18.77 -6.68
C VAL A 319 1.31 18.59 -5.22
N LYS A 320 0.85 19.44 -4.30
CA LYS A 320 1.20 19.32 -2.89
C LYS A 320 0.02 18.79 -2.09
N GLY A 321 0.19 17.63 -1.46
CA GLY A 321 -0.74 17.13 -0.44
C GLY A 321 -0.63 17.97 0.84
N VAL A 322 -1.75 18.53 1.29
CA VAL A 322 -1.83 19.32 2.52
C VAL A 322 -1.98 18.38 3.71
N LYS A 323 -1.29 18.66 4.82
CA LYS A 323 -1.49 17.92 6.08
C LYS A 323 -2.89 18.21 6.62
N VAL A 324 -3.54 17.19 7.18
CA VAL A 324 -4.85 17.31 7.81
C VAL A 324 -4.69 16.98 9.28
N GLU A 325 -5.04 17.93 10.16
CA GLU A 325 -4.79 17.82 11.62
C GLU A 325 -3.32 17.51 11.96
N GLY A 326 -2.38 18.10 11.23
CA GLY A 326 -0.93 17.85 11.36
C GLY A 326 -0.46 16.54 10.71
N VAL A 327 -1.36 15.69 10.22
CA VAL A 327 -1.06 14.37 9.65
C VAL A 327 -0.91 14.46 8.13
N GLU A 328 0.23 13.98 7.62
CA GLU A 328 0.52 13.93 6.19
C GLU A 328 -0.34 12.87 5.45
N PRO A 329 -0.91 13.19 4.26
CA PRO A 329 -1.66 12.24 3.46
C PRO A 329 -0.71 11.19 2.84
N SER A 330 -0.52 10.08 3.55
CA SER A 330 0.27 8.93 3.09
C SER A 330 -0.39 7.61 3.48
N GLU A 331 -0.18 6.56 2.69
CA GLU A 331 -0.67 5.20 2.97
C GLU A 331 -0.24 4.71 4.36
N LYS A 332 0.99 5.05 4.77
CA LYS A 332 1.51 4.75 6.11
C LYS A 332 0.62 5.34 7.20
N ASN A 333 0.22 6.60 7.07
CA ASN A 333 -0.63 7.26 8.07
C ASN A 333 -2.08 6.77 8.02
N VAL A 334 -2.60 6.39 6.84
CA VAL A 334 -3.92 5.74 6.71
C VAL A 334 -3.91 4.35 7.35
N LYS A 335 -2.91 3.51 7.04
CA LYS A 335 -2.74 2.16 7.62
C LYS A 335 -2.55 2.18 9.13
N LEU A 336 -1.91 3.23 9.67
CA LEU A 336 -1.78 3.46 11.12
C LEU A 336 -3.01 4.13 11.76
N GLY A 337 -4.09 4.37 11.01
CA GLY A 337 -5.31 5.04 11.51
C GLY A 337 -5.12 6.52 11.90
N LYS A 338 -3.97 7.12 11.61
CA LYS A 338 -3.66 8.52 11.92
C LYS A 338 -4.34 9.48 10.94
N TYR A 339 -4.32 9.14 9.65
CA TYR A 339 -5.01 9.91 8.62
C TYR A 339 -6.41 9.35 8.40
N LYS A 340 -7.43 10.14 8.77
CA LYS A 340 -8.82 9.66 8.92
C LYS A 340 -9.67 9.74 7.64
N ILE A 341 -9.28 10.54 6.65
CA ILE A 341 -10.04 10.64 5.39
C ILE A 341 -9.68 9.44 4.50
N LYS A 342 -10.38 8.32 4.70
CA LYS A 342 -10.15 7.05 4.00
C LYS A 342 -11.46 6.38 3.58
N ARG A 343 -11.38 5.49 2.59
CA ARG A 343 -12.53 4.81 1.96
C ARG A 343 -12.14 3.43 1.42
N PRO A 344 -13.09 2.53 1.15
CA PRO A 344 -12.79 1.31 0.42
C PRO A 344 -12.54 1.60 -1.07
N PHE A 345 -11.73 0.75 -1.70
CA PHE A 345 -11.86 0.45 -3.13
C PHE A 345 -12.55 -0.90 -3.28
N LEU A 346 -13.67 -0.91 -4.02
CA LEU A 346 -14.55 -2.05 -4.22
C LEU A 346 -14.53 -2.48 -5.69
N PHE A 347 -14.41 -3.79 -5.91
CA PHE A 347 -14.85 -4.47 -7.12
C PHE A 347 -16.26 -5.01 -6.91
N LEU A 348 -17.11 -4.84 -7.92
CA LEU A 348 -18.49 -5.29 -7.96
C LEU A 348 -18.52 -6.40 -9.00
N VAL A 349 -18.86 -7.63 -8.59
CA VAL A 349 -18.69 -8.83 -9.41
C VAL A 349 -19.92 -9.72 -9.30
N SER A 350 -20.32 -10.38 -10.40
CA SER A 350 -21.32 -11.45 -10.34
C SER A 350 -20.92 -12.51 -9.30
N LYS A 351 -21.89 -13.09 -8.57
CA LYS A 351 -21.67 -14.27 -7.72
C LYS A 351 -21.34 -15.51 -8.53
N ASN A 352 -21.74 -15.53 -9.80
CA ASN A 352 -21.40 -16.54 -10.81
C ASN A 352 -20.57 -15.91 -11.95
N PRO A 353 -19.32 -15.47 -11.70
CA PRO A 353 -18.50 -14.82 -12.70
C PRO A 353 -17.95 -15.83 -13.72
N SER A 354 -17.50 -15.34 -14.87
CA SER A 354 -16.77 -16.17 -15.84
C SER A 354 -15.50 -16.77 -15.21
N LYS A 355 -14.98 -17.88 -15.76
CA LYS A 355 -13.75 -18.51 -15.24
C LYS A 355 -12.55 -17.54 -15.25
N VAL A 356 -12.46 -16.66 -16.24
CA VAL A 356 -11.39 -15.66 -16.35
C VAL A 356 -11.59 -14.50 -15.37
N THR A 357 -12.82 -14.00 -15.24
CA THR A 357 -13.17 -12.97 -14.25
C THR A 357 -12.93 -13.46 -12.83
N LYS A 358 -13.29 -14.70 -12.50
CA LYS A 358 -13.01 -15.30 -11.18
C LYS A 358 -11.50 -15.38 -10.92
N ALA A 359 -10.73 -15.90 -11.88
CA ALA A 359 -9.28 -16.05 -11.73
C ALA A 359 -8.57 -14.70 -11.56
N PHE A 360 -9.04 -13.64 -12.22
CA PHE A 360 -8.54 -12.28 -12.01
C PHE A 360 -8.84 -11.77 -10.60
N VAL A 361 -10.08 -11.91 -10.11
CA VAL A 361 -10.45 -11.52 -8.74
C VAL A 361 -9.68 -12.32 -7.68
N ASP A 362 -9.56 -13.64 -7.86
CA ASP A 362 -8.75 -14.52 -7.01
C ASP A 362 -7.28 -14.06 -6.97
N PHE A 363 -6.72 -13.63 -8.12
CA PHE A 363 -5.39 -13.04 -8.20
C PHE A 363 -5.30 -11.69 -7.45
N VAL A 364 -6.26 -10.78 -7.62
CA VAL A 364 -6.26 -9.47 -6.92
C VAL A 364 -6.28 -9.66 -5.40
N LEU A 365 -6.96 -10.70 -4.90
CA LEU A 365 -6.98 -11.07 -3.48
C LEU A 365 -5.82 -11.98 -3.04
N SER A 366 -5.02 -12.50 -3.97
CA SER A 366 -3.83 -13.33 -3.65
C SER A 366 -2.73 -12.50 -2.99
N ASP A 367 -1.74 -13.16 -2.38
CA ASP A 367 -0.59 -12.47 -1.78
C ASP A 367 0.22 -11.69 -2.84
N GLU A 368 0.19 -12.14 -4.09
CA GLU A 368 0.88 -11.54 -5.24
C GLU A 368 0.16 -10.27 -5.72
N GLY A 369 -1.16 -10.32 -5.88
CA GLY A 369 -1.99 -9.14 -6.19
C GLY A 369 -1.99 -8.12 -5.05
N GLN A 370 -2.08 -8.58 -3.81
CA GLN A 370 -2.03 -7.69 -2.63
C GLN A 370 -0.64 -7.07 -2.40
N ALA A 371 0.45 -7.70 -2.86
CA ALA A 371 1.77 -7.07 -2.91
C ALA A 371 1.87 -5.96 -3.97
N ILE A 372 1.02 -5.96 -5.00
CA ILE A 372 0.88 -4.86 -5.95
C ILE A 372 0.05 -3.73 -5.32
N VAL A 373 -1.10 -4.06 -4.69
CA VAL A 373 -1.92 -3.10 -3.94
C VAL A 373 -1.08 -2.33 -2.91
N ALA A 374 -0.26 -3.04 -2.13
CA ALA A 374 0.59 -2.49 -1.07
C ALA A 374 1.74 -1.57 -1.54
N LYS A 375 1.83 -1.22 -2.83
CA LYS A 375 2.79 -0.22 -3.34
C LYS A 375 2.33 1.22 -3.16
N ASN A 376 1.03 1.46 -3.35
CA ASN A 376 0.39 2.79 -3.42
C ASN A 376 -0.95 2.85 -2.65
N TYR A 377 -1.38 1.75 -2.02
CA TYR A 377 -2.67 1.59 -1.35
C TYR A 377 -2.58 0.65 -0.15
N ILE A 378 -3.62 0.62 0.68
CA ILE A 378 -3.66 -0.22 1.87
C ILE A 378 -4.26 -1.57 1.48
N SER A 379 -3.42 -2.61 1.49
CA SER A 379 -3.83 -4.00 1.29
C SER A 379 -4.88 -4.48 2.30
N VAL A 380 -5.76 -5.37 1.87
CA VAL A 380 -6.78 -6.06 2.70
C VAL A 380 -6.27 -7.35 3.37
N LYS A 381 -4.95 -7.56 3.40
CA LYS A 381 -4.26 -8.71 4.02
C LYS A 381 -3.24 -8.28 5.08
#